data_AF-A0A812YT07-F1
#
_entry.id   AF-A0A812YT07-F1
#
_cell.length_a   1.000
_cell.length_b   1.000
_cell.length_c   1.000
_cell.angle_alpha   90.00
_cell.angle_beta   90.00
_cell.angle_gamma   90.00
#
_symmetry.space_group_name_H-M   'P 1'
#
loop_
_entity.id
_entity.type
_entity.pdbx_description
1 polymer ?
#
loop_
_entity_poly.entity_id
_entity_poly.type
_entity_poly.pdbx_seq_one_letter_code
_entity_poly.pdbx_strand_id
1 'polypeptide(L)'
;MDDRSSCDAHASQPRGMEVAIDESSPSTQSEGSKKPGHASFLLQVSLLVAVVVFGCANNIAKQIAAQPLKRYTYMLGLSTAVAYVPLYWFILTLLLLVGVVPKSQLRFVWQRGAEGDGVASATPAVALLFVSALGDSLGDTIGAICTPHVSGPLHSLLSNCTPIFIAVLSMCLLEERYSLMQSLALLGVQLSVFAAVVGPRAAMKTTGGILHMSRASRPPEVTGLLPALEGLSATTEPVFAVILGGTVRCDLFSEIRFGCAGSCIFNAASWMQLCPPPCLRVRARHGFSGVMASSIPAVSASLPMCRGRVRAQGARLHAIQGQFLRCVISEVPEVGLVQKRQDVESTAGLNIFVMNAHLALFQLPLTILLIPLNVLLKQTHGEGIGAYTREALDCVFGGRAESCGEDSNHGELAGRCVGIYVIFNVLWNMAVLMSVKHSGALATFIALKAIFPVSTVLFAYVDWPLLGPTELSGLVWLSILLLLPSIAAYQYATQLQVQRALGHPSRGLCCWPLGQRSPAARGSLRGARDELAVAG
;
A
#
# COMPACT_ATOMS: atom_id res chain seq x y z
N MET A 1 27.26 -34.39 -60.92
CA MET A 1 28.52 -35.08 -60.60
C MET A 1 29.26 -34.22 -59.60
N ASP A 2 29.74 -34.88 -58.57
CA ASP A 2 30.13 -34.40 -57.25
C ASP A 2 31.19 -33.30 -57.26
N ASP A 3 31.18 -32.41 -56.25
CA ASP A 3 32.13 -32.58 -55.15
C ASP A 3 31.89 -31.64 -53.97
N ARG A 4 31.98 -32.24 -52.79
CA ARG A 4 32.04 -31.60 -51.47
C ARG A 4 33.45 -31.04 -51.27
N SER A 5 33.56 -29.77 -50.90
CA SER A 5 34.80 -29.17 -50.40
C SER A 5 34.71 -28.99 -48.89
N SER A 6 35.50 -29.83 -48.21
CA SER A 6 35.93 -29.72 -46.82
C SER A 6 36.92 -28.56 -46.67
N CYS A 7 36.82 -27.79 -45.59
CA CYS A 7 37.89 -26.93 -45.10
C CYS A 7 37.99 -27.10 -43.58
N ASP A 8 38.88 -28.01 -43.18
CA ASP A 8 39.52 -28.02 -41.87
C ASP A 8 40.46 -26.81 -41.77
N ALA A 9 40.35 -26.06 -40.67
CA ALA A 9 41.36 -25.10 -40.27
C ALA A 9 41.68 -25.28 -38.79
N HIS A 10 42.84 -25.88 -38.55
CA HIS A 10 43.55 -25.92 -37.28
C HIS A 10 43.68 -24.52 -36.68
N ALA A 11 43.16 -24.34 -35.46
CA ALA A 11 43.51 -23.22 -34.61
C ALA A 11 44.25 -23.75 -33.38
N SER A 12 45.51 -23.32 -33.31
CA SER A 12 46.52 -23.57 -32.31
C SER A 12 46.08 -23.16 -30.90
N GLN A 13 46.37 -24.06 -29.97
CA GLN A 13 46.17 -23.94 -28.53
C GLN A 13 47.37 -23.18 -27.92
N PRO A 14 47.19 -22.00 -27.28
CA PRO A 14 48.26 -21.42 -26.49
C PRO A 14 48.35 -22.14 -25.13
N ARG A 15 49.47 -22.83 -24.93
CA ARG A 15 49.96 -23.23 -23.60
C ARG A 15 50.49 -22.00 -22.87
N GLY A 16 50.12 -21.87 -21.60
CA GLY A 16 50.91 -21.15 -20.61
C GLY A 16 50.19 -19.95 -19.98
N MET A 17 49.55 -20.18 -18.83
CA MET A 17 49.96 -19.58 -17.55
C MET A 17 49.09 -20.19 -16.44
N GLU A 18 49.61 -21.25 -15.82
CA GLU A 18 49.02 -21.84 -14.62
C GLU A 18 49.39 -20.93 -13.44
N VAL A 19 48.49 -20.02 -13.11
CA VAL A 19 48.57 -19.25 -11.86
C VAL A 19 48.12 -20.18 -10.75
N ALA A 20 49.09 -20.68 -9.97
CA ALA A 20 48.83 -21.34 -8.70
C ALA A 20 48.11 -20.34 -7.77
N ILE A 21 46.79 -20.52 -7.65
CA ILE A 21 46.00 -19.88 -6.60
C ILE A 21 46.19 -20.76 -5.37
N ASP A 22 46.87 -20.20 -4.38
CA ASP A 22 47.13 -20.81 -3.08
C ASP A 22 45.78 -21.02 -2.35
N GLU A 23 45.30 -22.25 -2.39
CA GLU A 23 44.03 -22.73 -1.82
C GLU A 23 44.17 -22.98 -0.31
N SER A 24 44.61 -21.96 0.43
CA SER A 24 44.71 -21.97 1.89
C SER A 24 43.79 -20.92 2.53
N SER A 25 42.51 -20.96 2.14
CA SER A 25 41.45 -20.30 2.89
C SER A 25 40.84 -21.28 3.90
N PRO A 26 40.65 -20.88 5.17
CA PRO A 26 40.09 -21.75 6.20
C PRO A 26 38.70 -22.20 5.75
N SER A 27 38.51 -23.51 5.75
CA SER A 27 37.26 -24.20 5.46
C SER A 27 36.16 -23.68 6.39
N THR A 28 35.45 -22.66 5.91
CA THR A 28 34.13 -22.27 6.41
C THR A 28 33.30 -23.55 6.44
N GLN A 29 33.00 -24.01 7.66
CA GLN A 29 32.22 -25.21 7.90
C GLN A 29 30.91 -25.08 7.11
N SER A 30 30.80 -25.93 6.09
CA SER A 30 29.54 -26.29 5.46
C SER A 30 28.63 -26.85 6.55
N GLU A 31 27.89 -25.98 7.23
CA GLU A 31 26.81 -26.38 8.10
C GLU A 31 25.88 -27.24 7.27
N GLY A 32 25.93 -28.54 7.54
CA GLY A 32 25.20 -29.55 6.80
C GLY A 32 23.75 -29.14 6.63
N SER A 33 23.31 -29.09 5.38
CA SER A 33 21.95 -28.86 4.92
C SER A 33 20.98 -29.84 5.61
N LYS A 34 20.61 -29.53 6.86
CA LYS A 34 19.53 -30.20 7.57
C LYS A 34 18.28 -29.86 6.79
N LYS A 35 17.72 -30.86 6.11
CA LYS A 35 16.43 -30.77 5.41
C LYS A 35 15.48 -29.96 6.29
N PRO A 36 14.86 -28.87 5.78
CA PRO A 36 13.99 -28.04 6.57
C PRO A 36 12.95 -28.94 7.26
N GLY A 37 13.01 -28.97 8.60
CA GLY A 37 12.22 -29.90 9.39
C GLY A 37 10.73 -29.69 9.12
N HIS A 38 9.95 -30.78 9.09
CA HIS A 38 8.49 -30.73 8.89
C HIS A 38 7.80 -29.77 9.88
N ALA A 39 8.39 -29.56 11.06
CA ALA A 39 7.93 -28.60 12.06
C ALA A 39 7.88 -27.15 11.54
N SER A 40 8.82 -26.73 10.70
CA SER A 40 8.85 -25.38 10.14
C SER A 40 7.70 -25.15 9.15
N PHE A 41 7.35 -26.16 8.36
CA PHE A 41 6.23 -26.08 7.42
C PHE A 41 4.89 -26.00 8.15
N LEU A 42 4.68 -26.84 9.17
CA LEU A 42 3.45 -26.77 9.98
C LEU A 42 3.28 -25.42 10.67
N LEU A 43 4.38 -24.84 11.20
CA LEU A 43 4.35 -23.51 11.78
C LEU A 43 3.95 -22.45 10.74
N GLN A 44 4.56 -22.47 9.55
CA GLN A 44 4.24 -21.53 8.48
C GLN A 44 2.76 -21.60 8.06
N VAL A 45 2.25 -22.82 7.82
CA VAL A 45 0.84 -23.02 7.48
C VAL A 45 -0.08 -22.55 8.60
N SER A 46 0.24 -22.86 9.86
CA SER A 46 -0.56 -22.44 11.02
C SER A 46 -0.63 -20.91 11.15
N LEU A 47 0.47 -20.19 10.88
CA LEU A 47 0.52 -18.73 10.90
C LEU A 47 -0.32 -18.12 9.76
N LEU A 48 -0.27 -18.70 8.57
CA LEU A 48 -1.10 -18.25 7.44
C LEU A 48 -2.59 -18.45 7.73
N VAL A 49 -2.96 -19.60 8.31
CA VAL A 49 -4.34 -19.85 8.76
C VAL A 49 -4.74 -18.85 9.84
N ALA A 50 -3.86 -18.56 10.81
CA ALA A 50 -4.12 -17.57 11.85
C ALA A 50 -4.36 -16.17 11.27
N VAL A 51 -3.59 -15.74 10.25
CA VAL A 51 -3.81 -14.47 9.55
C VAL A 51 -5.22 -14.41 8.94
N VAL A 52 -5.67 -15.49 8.29
CA VAL A 52 -7.01 -15.54 7.68
C VAL A 52 -8.10 -15.52 8.75
N VAL A 53 -7.99 -16.35 9.78
CA VAL A 53 -8.99 -16.48 10.85
C VAL A 53 -9.11 -15.17 11.64
N PHE A 54 -8.01 -14.65 12.17
CA PHE A 54 -8.03 -13.39 12.92
C PHE A 54 -8.38 -12.20 12.02
N GLY A 55 -8.01 -12.23 10.74
CA GLY A 55 -8.41 -11.21 9.77
C GLY A 55 -9.92 -11.17 9.54
N CYS A 56 -10.55 -12.34 9.40
CA CYS A 56 -12.01 -12.45 9.29
C CYS A 56 -12.69 -11.98 10.57
N ALA A 57 -12.23 -12.47 11.73
CA ALA A 57 -12.77 -12.07 13.03
C ALA A 57 -12.63 -10.57 13.28
N ASN A 58 -11.49 -9.97 12.90
CA ASN A 58 -11.26 -8.53 12.96
C ASN A 58 -12.25 -7.75 12.07
N ASN A 59 -12.46 -8.18 10.82
CA ASN A 59 -13.41 -7.51 9.92
C ASN A 59 -14.85 -7.57 10.45
N ILE A 60 -15.26 -8.72 10.98
CA ILE A 60 -16.59 -8.91 11.56
C ILE A 60 -16.73 -8.08 12.84
N ALA A 61 -15.78 -8.16 13.77
CA ALA A 61 -15.80 -7.41 15.01
C ALA A 61 -15.80 -5.89 14.76
N LYS A 62 -15.07 -5.43 13.73
CA LYS A 62 -15.08 -4.02 13.30
C LYS A 62 -16.47 -3.57 12.87
N GLN A 63 -17.16 -4.38 12.06
CA GLN A 63 -18.51 -4.08 11.59
C GLN A 63 -19.53 -4.09 12.74
N ILE A 64 -19.42 -5.06 13.65
CA ILE A 64 -20.26 -5.13 14.85
C ILE A 64 -20.03 -3.90 15.74
N ALA A 65 -18.78 -3.52 15.98
CA ALA A 65 -18.44 -2.37 16.82
C ALA A 65 -18.79 -1.02 16.19
N ALA A 66 -18.91 -0.95 14.86
CA ALA A 66 -19.33 0.27 14.17
C ALA A 66 -20.83 0.58 14.30
N GLN A 67 -21.68 -0.44 14.55
CA GLN A 67 -23.13 -0.25 14.72
C GLN A 67 -23.50 0.64 15.92
N PRO A 68 -23.06 0.35 17.16
CA PRO A 68 -23.37 1.21 18.32
C PRO A 68 -22.61 2.54 18.27
N LEU A 69 -21.55 2.63 17.46
CA LEU A 69 -20.72 3.83 17.32
C LEU A 69 -20.98 4.61 16.03
N LYS A 70 -22.16 4.52 15.41
CA LYS A 70 -22.44 5.16 14.11
C LYS A 70 -22.02 6.64 14.06
N ARG A 71 -22.20 7.39 15.15
CA ARG A 71 -21.76 8.80 15.31
C ARG A 71 -20.29 8.97 15.71
N TYR A 72 -19.73 7.99 16.41
CA TYR A 72 -18.43 8.04 17.07
C TYR A 72 -17.43 7.03 16.49
N THR A 73 -17.55 6.69 15.20
CA THR A 73 -16.75 5.62 14.58
C THR A 73 -15.25 5.88 14.64
N TYR A 74 -14.84 7.14 14.70
CA TYR A 74 -13.45 7.54 14.95
C TYR A 74 -12.85 6.87 16.22
N MET A 75 -13.67 6.61 17.24
CA MET A 75 -13.21 5.94 18.46
C MET A 75 -12.68 4.53 18.24
N LEU A 76 -13.07 3.85 17.15
CA LEU A 76 -12.48 2.57 16.79
C LEU A 76 -10.98 2.69 16.49
N GLY A 77 -10.59 3.69 15.69
CA GLY A 77 -9.18 3.95 15.34
C GLY A 77 -8.38 4.52 16.51
N LEU A 78 -9.00 5.36 17.36
CA LEU A 78 -8.34 5.86 18.56
C LEU A 78 -8.09 4.72 19.57
N SER A 79 -9.07 3.83 19.78
CA SER A 79 -8.95 2.73 20.74
C SER A 79 -7.86 1.73 20.34
N THR A 80 -7.70 1.44 19.05
CA THR A 80 -6.61 0.58 18.56
C THR A 80 -5.25 1.25 18.74
N ALA A 81 -5.12 2.53 18.40
CA ALA A 81 -3.88 3.29 18.61
C ALA A 81 -3.47 3.34 20.08
N VAL A 82 -4.43 3.56 20.99
CA VAL A 82 -4.20 3.52 22.45
C VAL A 82 -3.76 2.14 22.91
N ALA A 83 -4.37 1.06 22.40
CA ALA A 83 -3.99 -0.31 22.78
C ALA A 83 -2.61 -0.73 22.24
N TYR A 84 -2.23 -0.24 21.06
CA TYR A 84 -0.96 -0.60 20.43
C TYR A 84 0.27 -0.12 21.19
N VAL A 85 0.23 1.09 21.76
CA VAL A 85 1.37 1.65 22.48
C VAL A 85 1.82 0.74 23.64
N PRO A 86 1.01 0.48 24.69
CA PRO A 86 1.46 -0.33 25.82
C PRO A 86 1.79 -1.76 25.40
N LEU A 87 1.04 -2.34 24.46
CA LEU A 87 1.25 -3.72 24.05
C LEU A 87 2.59 -3.91 23.31
N TYR A 88 2.87 -3.12 22.27
CA TYR A 88 4.11 -3.28 21.51
C TYR A 88 5.33 -2.88 22.34
N TRP A 89 5.21 -1.85 23.20
CA TRP A 89 6.29 -1.48 24.11
C TRP A 89 6.53 -2.54 25.19
N PHE A 90 5.48 -3.21 25.69
CA PHE A 90 5.64 -4.33 26.60
C PHE A 90 6.38 -5.51 25.94
N ILE A 91 5.95 -5.91 24.73
CA ILE A 91 6.61 -6.99 23.98
C ILE A 91 8.06 -6.62 23.68
N LEU A 92 8.33 -5.39 23.22
CA LEU A 92 9.68 -4.90 22.97
C LEU A 92 10.52 -4.93 24.24
N THR A 93 9.97 -4.50 25.38
CA THR A 93 10.66 -4.53 26.68
C THR A 93 11.02 -5.95 27.07
N LEU A 94 10.11 -6.92 26.94
CA LEU A 94 10.39 -8.33 27.19
C LEU A 94 11.51 -8.86 26.27
N LEU A 95 11.47 -8.52 24.98
CA LEU A 95 12.51 -8.94 24.03
C LEU A 95 13.88 -8.31 24.33
N LEU A 96 13.91 -7.09 24.86
CA LEU A 96 15.13 -6.43 25.33
C LEU A 96 15.66 -7.08 26.62
N LEU A 97 14.77 -7.46 27.53
CA LEU A 97 15.12 -8.14 28.78
C LEU A 97 15.70 -9.55 28.53
N VAL A 98 15.13 -10.30 27.58
CA VAL A 98 15.64 -11.62 27.18
C VAL A 98 16.92 -11.50 26.33
N GLY A 99 17.26 -10.30 25.85
CA GLY A 99 18.43 -10.08 25.01
C GLY A 99 18.24 -10.53 23.55
N VAL A 100 17.01 -10.80 23.12
CA VAL A 100 16.68 -11.14 21.72
C VAL A 100 16.87 -9.92 20.82
N VAL A 101 16.60 -8.73 21.34
CA VAL A 101 16.78 -7.46 20.62
C VAL A 101 18.01 -6.75 21.18
N PRO A 102 19.07 -6.53 20.39
CA PRO A 102 20.23 -5.79 20.87
C PRO A 102 19.90 -4.30 20.99
N LYS A 103 20.44 -3.64 22.03
CA LYS A 103 20.24 -2.19 22.28
C LYS A 103 20.77 -1.30 21.14
N SER A 104 21.61 -1.82 20.25
CA SER A 104 22.06 -1.13 19.03
C SER A 104 20.90 -0.85 18.07
N GLN A 105 19.94 -1.77 17.93
CA GLN A 105 18.78 -1.57 17.05
C GLN A 105 17.86 -0.45 17.54
N LEU A 106 17.75 -0.23 18.85
CA LEU A 106 17.04 0.93 19.39
C LEU A 106 17.76 2.24 19.08
N ARG A 107 19.10 2.24 19.18
CA ARG A 107 19.89 3.42 18.85
C ARG A 107 19.73 3.79 17.38
N PHE A 108 19.71 2.82 16.47
CA PHE A 108 19.48 3.06 15.05
C PHE A 108 18.21 3.88 14.77
N VAL A 109 17.11 3.61 15.48
CA VAL A 109 15.84 4.36 15.31
C VAL A 109 15.99 5.84 15.64
N TRP A 110 16.82 6.16 16.63
CA TRP A 110 16.99 7.51 17.18
C TRP A 110 18.34 8.14 16.83
N GLN A 111 19.16 7.47 16.02
CA GLN A 111 20.52 7.90 15.76
C GLN A 111 20.49 9.13 14.88
N ARG A 112 20.84 10.29 15.45
CA ARG A 112 21.01 11.56 14.73
C ARG A 112 21.98 11.35 13.56
N GLY A 113 21.60 11.78 12.36
CA GLY A 113 22.52 11.80 11.21
C GLY A 113 23.77 12.58 11.60
N ALA A 114 24.93 12.18 11.04
CA ALA A 114 26.20 12.84 11.33
C ALA A 114 26.06 14.36 11.22
N GLU A 115 26.51 15.05 12.27
CA GLU A 115 26.39 16.49 12.49
C GLU A 115 27.07 17.25 11.34
N GLY A 116 26.29 17.70 10.35
CA GLY A 116 26.82 18.38 9.16
C GLY A 116 25.77 18.81 8.13
N ASP A 117 24.68 18.07 7.99
CA ASP A 117 23.58 18.44 7.09
C ASP A 117 22.48 19.16 7.88
N GLY A 118 22.01 20.33 7.41
CA GLY A 118 21.10 21.22 8.14
C GLY A 118 19.75 20.62 8.58
N VAL A 119 18.86 21.41 9.21
CA VAL A 119 17.57 20.99 9.84
C VAL A 119 16.65 20.10 8.96
N ALA A 120 16.85 20.07 7.64
CA ALA A 120 16.19 19.13 6.74
C ALA A 120 16.75 17.68 6.80
N SER A 121 17.82 17.44 7.56
CA SER A 121 18.47 16.14 7.79
C SER A 121 17.96 15.43 9.05
N ALA A 122 16.73 15.75 9.48
CA ALA A 122 16.02 14.90 10.44
C ALA A 122 16.24 13.44 10.04
N THR A 123 16.67 12.63 11.01
CA THR A 123 17.14 11.26 10.77
C THR A 123 16.21 10.55 9.80
N PRO A 124 16.72 10.00 8.68
CA PRO A 124 15.86 9.42 7.66
C PRO A 124 14.90 8.38 8.26
N ALA A 125 15.33 7.64 9.30
CA ALA A 125 14.50 6.68 10.02
C ALA A 125 13.29 7.29 10.73
N VAL A 126 13.46 8.34 11.56
CA VAL A 126 12.32 8.97 12.27
C VAL A 126 11.36 9.63 11.28
N ALA A 127 11.87 10.27 10.23
CA ALA A 127 11.02 10.84 9.18
C ALA A 127 10.18 9.77 8.49
N LEU A 128 10.79 8.62 8.13
CA LEU A 128 10.08 7.48 7.56
C LEU A 128 9.06 6.89 8.53
N LEU A 129 9.40 6.76 9.82
CA LEU A 129 8.47 6.28 10.85
C LEU A 129 7.28 7.23 11.03
N PHE A 130 7.53 8.53 11.02
CA PHE A 130 6.48 9.54 11.12
C PHE A 130 5.53 9.50 9.92
N VAL A 131 6.08 9.44 8.69
CA VAL A 131 5.28 9.31 7.46
C VAL A 131 4.49 7.98 7.47
N SER A 132 5.09 6.89 7.97
CA SER A 132 4.41 5.60 8.14
C SER A 132 3.25 5.68 9.11
N ALA A 133 3.50 6.25 10.29
CA ALA A 133 2.49 6.42 11.31
C ALA A 133 1.37 7.34 10.84
N LEU A 134 1.67 8.38 10.07
CA LEU A 134 0.67 9.27 9.47
C LEU A 134 -0.21 8.52 8.46
N GLY A 135 0.39 7.73 7.58
CA GLY A 135 -0.33 6.90 6.62
C GLY A 135 -1.25 5.88 7.30
N ASP A 136 -0.77 5.22 8.36
CA ASP A 136 -1.57 4.32 9.19
C ASP A 136 -2.73 5.06 9.88
N SER A 137 -2.45 6.15 10.60
CA SER A 137 -3.47 6.94 11.32
C SER A 137 -4.54 7.50 10.38
N LEU A 138 -4.15 8.07 9.24
CA LEU A 138 -5.08 8.61 8.24
C LEU A 138 -5.97 7.51 7.70
N GLY A 139 -5.33 6.41 7.30
CA GLY A 139 -6.04 5.32 6.72
C GLY A 139 -7.03 4.69 7.72
N ASP A 140 -6.61 4.41 8.95
CA ASP A 140 -7.47 3.86 10.01
C ASP A 140 -8.64 4.77 10.32
N THR A 141 -8.38 6.08 10.43
CA THR A 141 -9.41 7.10 10.68
C THR A 141 -10.44 7.13 9.56
N ILE A 142 -10.00 7.29 8.31
CA ILE A 142 -10.90 7.34 7.14
C ILE A 142 -11.64 6.01 6.98
N GLY A 143 -10.95 4.89 7.20
CA GLY A 143 -11.53 3.55 7.14
C GLY A 143 -12.63 3.36 8.19
N ALA A 144 -12.42 3.84 9.42
CA ALA A 144 -13.42 3.78 10.48
C ALA A 144 -14.64 4.65 10.15
N ILE A 145 -14.42 5.87 9.66
CA ILE A 145 -15.49 6.80 9.24
C ILE A 145 -16.35 6.22 8.10
N CYS A 146 -15.74 5.49 7.17
CA CYS A 146 -16.47 4.85 6.07
C CYS A 146 -17.21 3.57 6.48
N THR A 147 -16.79 2.91 7.57
CA THR A 147 -17.32 1.59 7.98
C THR A 147 -18.85 1.55 8.15
N PRO A 148 -19.52 2.51 8.82
CA PRO A 148 -20.98 2.43 9.01
C PRO A 148 -21.78 2.69 7.73
N HIS A 149 -21.15 3.27 6.70
CA HIS A 149 -21.80 3.61 5.44
C HIS A 149 -21.60 2.55 4.35
N VAL A 150 -20.78 1.52 4.62
CA VAL A 150 -20.36 0.53 3.65
C VAL A 150 -20.55 -0.86 4.24
N SER A 151 -21.28 -1.73 3.54
CA SER A 151 -21.48 -3.11 4.00
C SER A 151 -20.16 -3.87 4.18
N GLY A 152 -20.12 -4.81 5.11
CA GLY A 152 -18.93 -5.64 5.40
C GLY A 152 -18.27 -6.25 4.16
N PRO A 153 -19.02 -6.92 3.27
CA PRO A 153 -18.49 -7.45 2.01
C PRO A 153 -17.94 -6.36 1.09
N LEU A 154 -18.61 -5.21 0.98
CA LEU A 154 -18.15 -4.12 0.12
C LEU A 154 -16.88 -3.45 0.68
N HIS A 155 -16.77 -3.28 2.00
CA HIS A 155 -15.55 -2.77 2.64
C HIS A 155 -14.36 -3.71 2.36
N SER A 156 -14.59 -5.02 2.49
CA SER A 156 -13.56 -6.03 2.23
C SER A 156 -13.20 -6.12 0.74
N LEU A 157 -14.17 -5.93 -0.16
CA LEU A 157 -13.94 -5.85 -1.60
C LEU A 157 -13.09 -4.62 -1.98
N LEU A 158 -13.39 -3.45 -1.42
CA LEU A 158 -12.63 -2.22 -1.67
C LEU A 158 -11.17 -2.32 -1.22
N SER A 159 -10.88 -3.13 -0.19
CA SER A 159 -9.49 -3.43 0.22
C SER A 159 -8.68 -4.17 -0.86
N ASN A 160 -9.35 -4.79 -1.83
CA ASN A 160 -8.68 -5.42 -2.97
C ASN A 160 -8.16 -4.43 -4.02
N CYS A 161 -8.52 -3.14 -3.94
CA CYS A 161 -7.89 -2.10 -4.74
C CYS A 161 -6.49 -1.72 -4.22
N THR A 162 -6.20 -1.96 -2.94
CA THR A 162 -4.93 -1.56 -2.32
C THR A 162 -3.67 -2.09 -3.04
N PRO A 163 -3.58 -3.35 -3.48
CA PRO A 163 -2.43 -3.87 -4.22
C PRO A 163 -2.05 -3.05 -5.47
N ILE A 164 -3.01 -2.40 -6.11
CA ILE A 164 -2.76 -1.59 -7.31
C ILE A 164 -2.08 -0.28 -6.90
N PHE A 165 -2.60 0.38 -5.86
CA PHE A 165 -1.94 1.58 -5.30
C PHE A 165 -0.54 1.24 -4.79
N ILE A 166 -0.40 0.08 -4.15
CA ILE A 166 0.89 -0.46 -3.70
C ILE A 166 1.84 -0.64 -4.88
N ALA A 167 1.40 -1.28 -5.96
CA ALA A 167 2.22 -1.50 -7.15
C ALA A 167 2.64 -0.17 -7.78
N VAL A 168 1.72 0.81 -7.86
CA VAL A 168 2.01 2.16 -8.38
C VAL A 168 3.02 2.89 -7.49
N LEU A 169 2.82 2.89 -6.17
CA LEU A 169 3.76 3.52 -5.24
C LEU A 169 5.14 2.84 -5.27
N SER A 170 5.17 1.52 -5.36
CA SER A 170 6.40 0.74 -5.52
C SER A 170 7.11 1.07 -6.85
N MET A 171 6.38 1.21 -7.96
CA MET A 171 6.96 1.70 -9.23
C MET A 171 7.51 3.12 -9.11
N CYS A 172 6.82 4.02 -8.42
CA CYS A 172 7.21 5.42 -8.31
C CYS A 172 8.35 5.66 -7.32
N LEU A 173 8.36 4.97 -6.17
CA LEU A 173 9.27 5.22 -5.06
C LEU A 173 10.49 4.31 -5.07
N LEU A 174 10.32 3.04 -5.44
CA LEU A 174 11.38 2.03 -5.45
C LEU A 174 11.91 1.76 -6.86
N GLU A 175 11.32 2.38 -7.89
CA GLU A 175 11.60 2.11 -9.30
C GLU A 175 11.46 0.61 -9.67
N GLU A 176 10.62 -0.11 -8.91
CA GLU A 176 10.37 -1.53 -9.12
C GLU A 176 9.66 -1.77 -10.44
N ARG A 177 10.00 -2.89 -11.08
CA ARG A 177 9.52 -3.22 -12.43
C ARG A 177 8.61 -4.44 -12.37
N TYR A 178 7.37 -4.24 -12.81
CA TYR A 178 6.37 -5.31 -12.89
C TYR A 178 6.33 -5.91 -14.30
N SER A 179 6.29 -7.24 -14.37
CA SER A 179 6.09 -7.98 -15.62
C SER A 179 4.68 -7.77 -16.17
N LEU A 180 4.51 -7.92 -17.49
CA LEU A 180 3.19 -7.83 -18.15
C LEU A 180 2.14 -8.75 -17.50
N MET A 181 2.55 -9.97 -17.09
CA MET A 181 1.65 -10.92 -16.42
C MET A 181 1.20 -10.42 -15.05
N GLN A 182 2.09 -9.80 -14.25
CA GLN A 182 1.71 -9.18 -12.99
C GLN A 182 0.75 -8.01 -13.22
N SER A 183 0.99 -7.17 -14.23
CA SER A 183 0.10 -6.06 -14.57
C SER A 183 -1.29 -6.51 -15.02
N LEU A 184 -1.37 -7.54 -15.87
CA LEU A 184 -2.65 -8.14 -16.29
C LEU A 184 -3.39 -8.78 -15.11
N ALA A 185 -2.67 -9.43 -14.20
CA ALA A 185 -3.26 -10.00 -13.00
C ALA A 185 -3.81 -8.91 -12.05
N LEU A 186 -3.09 -7.80 -11.86
CA LEU A 186 -3.59 -6.64 -11.12
C LEU A 186 -4.82 -6.00 -11.78
N LEU A 187 -4.86 -5.95 -13.12
CA LEU A 187 -6.05 -5.53 -13.87
C LEU A 187 -7.24 -6.48 -13.63
N GLY A 188 -7.00 -7.80 -13.61
CA GLY A 188 -8.01 -8.80 -13.26
C GLY A 188 -8.58 -8.60 -11.85
N VAL A 189 -7.73 -8.30 -10.86
CA VAL A 189 -8.17 -7.90 -9.51
C VAL A 189 -9.05 -6.66 -9.57
N GLN A 190 -8.68 -5.63 -10.33
CA GLN A 190 -9.48 -4.41 -10.46
C GLN A 190 -10.85 -4.68 -11.11
N LEU A 191 -10.89 -5.48 -12.17
CA LEU A 191 -12.12 -5.88 -12.85
C LEU A 191 -13.05 -6.65 -11.91
N SER A 192 -12.50 -7.49 -11.01
CA SER A 192 -13.31 -8.20 -10.01
C SER A 192 -14.01 -7.25 -9.04
N VAL A 193 -13.31 -6.20 -8.58
CA VAL A 193 -13.91 -5.17 -7.73
C VAL A 193 -14.98 -4.40 -8.49
N PHE A 194 -14.70 -4.00 -9.74
CA PHE A 194 -15.68 -3.28 -10.56
C PHE A 194 -16.94 -4.12 -10.82
N ALA A 195 -16.81 -5.41 -11.11
CA ALA A 195 -17.94 -6.30 -11.32
C ALA A 195 -18.88 -6.37 -10.10
N ALA A 196 -18.32 -6.47 -8.89
CA ALA A 196 -19.11 -6.49 -7.66
C ALA A 196 -19.80 -5.15 -7.37
N VAL A 197 -19.15 -4.01 -7.66
CA VAL A 197 -19.70 -2.67 -7.35
C VAL A 197 -20.75 -2.23 -8.38
N VAL A 198 -20.48 -2.45 -9.67
CA VAL A 198 -21.31 -1.91 -10.76
C VAL A 198 -22.49 -2.81 -11.08
N GLY A 199 -22.32 -4.14 -11.00
CA GLY A 199 -23.32 -5.08 -11.46
C GLY A 199 -24.70 -4.94 -10.78
N PRO A 200 -24.81 -4.71 -9.46
CA PRO A 200 -26.13 -4.57 -8.81
C PRO A 200 -26.91 -3.36 -9.33
N ARG A 201 -26.22 -2.30 -9.78
CA ARG A 201 -26.85 -1.10 -10.35
C ARG A 201 -27.39 -1.36 -11.75
N ALA A 202 -26.71 -2.18 -12.54
CA ALA A 202 -27.17 -2.55 -13.88
C ALA A 202 -28.41 -3.44 -13.81
N ALA A 203 -28.42 -4.41 -12.90
CA ALA A 203 -29.57 -5.30 -12.69
C ALA A 203 -30.85 -4.53 -12.32
N MET A 204 -30.75 -3.51 -11.44
CA MET A 204 -31.91 -2.69 -11.06
C MET A 204 -32.53 -1.89 -12.20
N LYS A 205 -31.76 -1.51 -13.24
CA LYS A 205 -32.29 -0.75 -14.38
C LYS A 205 -33.01 -1.63 -15.39
N THR A 206 -32.58 -2.88 -15.57
CA THR A 206 -33.16 -3.79 -16.56
C THR A 206 -34.51 -4.36 -16.12
N THR A 207 -34.76 -4.47 -14.82
CA THR A 207 -36.06 -4.94 -14.26
C THR A 207 -37.10 -3.82 -14.12
N GLY A 208 -36.98 -2.73 -14.90
CA GLY A 208 -37.92 -1.59 -14.94
C GLY A 208 -39.33 -1.91 -15.45
N GLY A 209 -39.76 -3.17 -15.42
CA GLY A 209 -41.12 -3.61 -15.70
C GLY A 209 -41.74 -4.30 -14.48
N ILE A 210 -42.59 -3.57 -13.75
CA ILE A 210 -43.69 -4.10 -12.95
C ILE A 210 -43.31 -5.15 -11.88
N LEU A 211 -42.39 -4.83 -10.97
CA LEU A 211 -42.40 -5.45 -9.64
C LEU A 211 -42.57 -4.37 -8.59
N HIS A 212 -43.78 -4.33 -8.05
CA HIS A 212 -44.23 -3.51 -6.94
C HIS A 212 -43.48 -3.96 -5.66
N MET A 213 -42.18 -3.67 -5.59
CA MET A 213 -41.34 -4.06 -4.47
C MET A 213 -41.74 -3.20 -3.25
N SER A 214 -42.22 -3.87 -2.22
CA SER A 214 -42.81 -3.27 -1.02
C SER A 214 -41.88 -2.22 -0.39
N ARG A 215 -42.41 -1.02 -0.20
CA ARG A 215 -41.72 0.23 0.17
C ARG A 215 -41.21 0.26 1.62
N ALA A 216 -41.25 -0.86 2.34
CA ALA A 216 -41.15 -0.89 3.81
C ALA A 216 -39.72 -0.96 4.38
N SER A 217 -38.67 -1.05 3.56
CA SER A 217 -37.29 -1.23 4.06
C SER A 217 -36.22 -0.52 3.22
N ARG A 218 -36.52 0.66 2.67
CA ARG A 218 -35.46 1.54 2.13
C ARG A 218 -34.86 2.36 3.26
N PRO A 219 -33.59 2.17 3.66
CA PRO A 219 -32.91 3.15 4.50
C PRO A 219 -32.80 4.48 3.73
N PRO A 220 -33.27 5.61 4.28
CA PRO A 220 -33.43 6.87 3.53
C PRO A 220 -32.13 7.62 3.16
N GLU A 221 -30.93 7.09 3.42
CA GLU A 221 -29.69 7.90 3.36
C GLU A 221 -28.65 7.55 2.27
N VAL A 222 -28.86 6.53 1.41
CA VAL A 222 -27.84 6.14 0.42
C VAL A 222 -27.70 7.14 -0.74
N THR A 223 -28.61 8.11 -0.85
CA THR A 223 -28.62 9.11 -1.95
C THR A 223 -27.46 10.11 -1.87
N GLY A 224 -26.85 10.32 -0.70
CA GLY A 224 -25.75 11.28 -0.51
C GLY A 224 -24.36 10.79 -0.94
N LEU A 225 -24.12 9.46 -0.94
CA LEU A 225 -22.83 8.86 -1.35
C LEU A 225 -22.69 8.78 -2.89
N LEU A 226 -23.82 8.87 -3.60
CA LEU A 226 -23.94 8.65 -5.05
C LEU A 226 -23.20 9.72 -5.90
N PRO A 227 -23.36 11.03 -5.64
CA PRO A 227 -22.64 12.08 -6.39
C PRO A 227 -21.14 12.08 -6.10
N ALA A 228 -20.74 11.63 -4.89
CA ALA A 228 -19.34 11.49 -4.53
C ALA A 228 -18.66 10.34 -5.31
N LEU A 229 -19.37 9.22 -5.52
CA LEU A 229 -18.86 8.08 -6.29
C LEU A 229 -18.87 8.31 -7.82
N GLU A 230 -19.86 9.03 -8.37
CA GLU A 230 -19.91 9.38 -9.80
C GLU A 230 -18.85 10.42 -10.18
N GLY A 231 -18.53 11.36 -9.29
CA GLY A 231 -17.40 12.28 -9.45
C GLY A 231 -16.04 11.57 -9.54
N LEU A 232 -15.91 10.36 -8.98
CA LEU A 232 -14.67 9.57 -8.94
C LEU A 232 -14.37 8.77 -10.23
N SER A 233 -15.38 8.50 -11.07
CA SER A 233 -15.17 7.86 -12.39
C SER A 233 -14.79 8.87 -13.48
N ALA A 234 -15.12 10.15 -13.28
CA ALA A 234 -14.80 11.23 -14.23
C ALA A 234 -13.48 11.97 -13.89
N THR A 235 -12.89 11.73 -12.72
CA THR A 235 -11.68 12.43 -12.24
C THR A 235 -10.43 11.55 -12.13
N THR A 236 -10.47 10.30 -12.60
CA THR A 236 -9.28 9.43 -12.69
C THR A 236 -8.32 9.84 -13.81
N GLU A 237 -8.70 10.67 -14.78
CA GLU A 237 -7.77 11.18 -15.80
C GLU A 237 -6.76 12.24 -15.28
N PRO A 238 -7.15 13.28 -14.52
CA PRO A 238 -6.18 14.32 -14.09
C PRO A 238 -5.23 13.89 -12.97
N VAL A 239 -5.56 12.88 -12.15
CA VAL A 239 -4.66 12.41 -11.07
C VAL A 239 -3.42 11.70 -11.65
N PHE A 240 -3.53 11.06 -12.82
CA PHE A 240 -2.38 10.52 -13.55
C PHE A 240 -1.51 11.61 -14.17
N ALA A 241 -2.08 12.76 -14.55
CA ALA A 241 -1.34 13.86 -15.16
C ALA A 241 -0.47 14.65 -14.16
N VAL A 242 -0.90 14.77 -12.89
CA VAL A 242 -0.16 15.49 -11.84
C VAL A 242 1.02 14.67 -11.30
N ILE A 243 0.93 13.34 -11.31
CA ILE A 243 1.99 12.44 -10.82
C ILE A 243 3.09 12.22 -11.88
N LEU A 244 2.80 12.41 -13.17
CA LEU A 244 3.76 12.19 -14.27
C LEU A 244 4.59 13.42 -14.69
N GLY A 245 4.60 14.51 -13.91
CA GLY A 245 5.60 15.57 -14.07
C GLY A 245 5.72 16.14 -15.50
N GLY A 246 4.60 16.56 -16.08
CA GLY A 246 4.61 17.40 -17.28
C GLY A 246 4.46 18.86 -16.88
N THR A 247 5.48 19.68 -17.08
CA THR A 247 5.37 21.14 -16.99
C THR A 247 4.33 21.65 -17.99
N VAL A 248 3.12 21.97 -17.52
CA VAL A 248 2.11 22.64 -18.33
C VAL A 248 2.41 24.13 -18.29
N ARG A 249 2.93 24.64 -19.41
CA ARG A 249 2.90 26.05 -19.76
C ARG A 249 1.45 26.39 -20.06
N CYS A 250 0.80 27.17 -19.21
CA CYS A 250 -0.50 27.74 -19.51
C CYS A 250 -0.33 28.77 -20.61
N ASP A 251 -0.88 28.50 -21.80
CA ASP A 251 -1.42 29.52 -22.69
C ASP A 251 -2.31 28.86 -23.76
N LEU A 252 -3.47 29.50 -24.01
CA LEU A 252 -4.37 29.32 -25.16
C LEU A 252 -5.14 27.99 -25.31
N PHE A 253 -6.43 27.97 -24.94
CA PHE A 253 -7.51 28.08 -25.93
C PHE A 253 -8.90 28.21 -25.26
N SER A 254 -9.62 29.23 -25.72
CA SER A 254 -11.01 29.56 -25.43
C SER A 254 -11.95 28.77 -26.36
N GLU A 255 -13.15 28.47 -25.86
CA GLU A 255 -14.40 28.18 -26.58
C GLU A 255 -14.45 27.03 -27.60
N ILE A 256 -15.39 26.09 -27.39
CA ILE A 256 -16.60 25.89 -28.23
C ILE A 256 -17.51 24.83 -27.55
N ARG A 257 -18.80 25.16 -27.38
CA ARG A 257 -19.89 24.23 -27.04
C ARG A 257 -20.34 23.46 -28.29
N PHE A 258 -20.77 22.20 -28.16
CA PHE A 258 -22.09 21.71 -28.64
C PHE A 258 -22.33 20.21 -28.31
N GLY A 259 -23.53 19.91 -27.81
CA GLY A 259 -24.49 19.00 -28.46
C GLY A 259 -24.31 17.46 -28.43
N CYS A 260 -25.16 16.81 -27.63
CA CYS A 260 -25.87 15.52 -27.78
C CYS A 260 -25.48 14.44 -28.82
N ALA A 261 -25.52 13.20 -28.29
CA ALA A 261 -26.11 11.95 -28.82
C ALA A 261 -25.41 11.16 -29.95
N GLY A 262 -25.24 9.84 -29.72
CA GLY A 262 -25.13 8.84 -30.79
C GLY A 262 -24.17 7.68 -30.51
N SER A 263 -24.71 6.48 -30.34
CA SER A 263 -24.03 5.18 -30.20
C SER A 263 -23.16 4.79 -31.41
N CYS A 264 -22.03 4.08 -31.19
CA CYS A 264 -21.69 2.75 -31.75
C CYS A 264 -20.18 2.41 -31.77
N ILE A 265 -19.86 1.22 -31.23
CA ILE A 265 -18.96 0.15 -31.74
C ILE A 265 -17.44 0.40 -31.88
N PHE A 266 -16.69 -0.55 -31.28
CA PHE A 266 -15.27 -0.91 -31.39
C PHE A 266 -14.56 -0.58 -32.73
N ASN A 267 -13.32 -0.05 -32.66
CA ASN A 267 -12.16 -0.74 -33.24
C ASN A 267 -10.81 -0.19 -32.71
N ALA A 268 -9.88 -1.11 -32.46
CA ALA A 268 -8.50 -0.86 -32.08
C ALA A 268 -7.61 -0.94 -33.34
N ALA A 269 -7.02 0.17 -33.76
CA ALA A 269 -5.78 0.27 -34.53
C ALA A 269 -5.58 1.69 -35.03
N SER A 270 -4.43 2.29 -34.71
CA SER A 270 -3.63 3.24 -35.50
C SER A 270 -2.98 4.25 -34.55
N TRP A 271 -1.96 4.97 -35.05
CA TRP A 271 -1.02 5.89 -34.37
C TRP A 271 0.35 5.28 -34.01
N MET A 272 1.06 4.90 -35.07
CA MET A 272 2.50 5.14 -35.23
C MET A 272 2.70 6.13 -36.40
N GLN A 273 3.82 6.87 -36.38
CA GLN A 273 4.33 7.84 -37.37
C GLN A 273 3.83 9.28 -37.10
N LEU A 274 4.65 10.31 -36.84
CA LEU A 274 5.95 10.70 -37.40
C LEU A 274 6.85 11.44 -36.38
N CYS A 275 8.15 11.21 -36.46
CA CYS A 275 9.22 12.11 -36.01
C CYS A 275 10.17 12.34 -37.20
N PRO A 276 10.75 13.54 -37.36
CA PRO A 276 12.08 13.70 -37.96
C PRO A 276 13.12 14.18 -36.93
N PRO A 277 14.40 13.75 -37.02
CA PRO A 277 15.52 14.22 -36.20
C PRO A 277 16.45 15.19 -36.99
N PRO A 278 17.68 15.50 -36.54
CA PRO A 278 18.05 16.25 -35.33
C PRO A 278 19.01 17.43 -35.67
N CYS A 279 19.23 18.39 -34.77
CA CYS A 279 20.53 19.09 -34.69
C CYS A 279 20.73 20.00 -33.47
N LEU A 280 22.01 20.08 -33.10
CA LEU A 280 22.73 21.09 -32.32
C LEU A 280 22.85 20.99 -30.78
N ARG A 281 24.06 20.55 -30.44
CA ARG A 281 24.89 20.74 -29.26
C ARG A 281 25.23 22.24 -29.08
N VAL A 282 24.93 22.84 -27.92
CA VAL A 282 25.60 24.08 -27.47
C VAL A 282 26.00 23.97 -26.00
N ARG A 283 27.25 24.42 -25.80
CA ARG A 283 28.10 24.48 -24.63
C ARG A 283 27.77 25.76 -23.84
N ALA A 284 27.62 25.70 -22.51
CA ALA A 284 27.57 26.90 -21.68
C ALA A 284 28.67 26.86 -20.61
N ARG A 285 29.54 27.87 -20.66
CA ARG A 285 30.56 28.23 -19.67
C ARG A 285 30.00 29.32 -18.75
N HIS A 286 30.47 29.29 -17.51
CA HIS A 286 30.65 30.35 -16.51
C HIS A 286 29.98 31.73 -16.68
N GLY A 287 29.44 32.23 -15.55
CA GLY A 287 29.59 33.65 -15.21
C GLY A 287 28.64 34.20 -14.15
N PHE A 288 29.24 34.59 -13.01
CA PHE A 288 28.96 35.82 -12.23
C PHE A 288 27.83 35.92 -11.18
N SER A 289 28.28 35.91 -9.91
CA SER A 289 28.18 36.90 -8.82
C SER A 289 26.95 37.79 -8.55
N GLY A 290 26.59 37.78 -7.26
CA GLY A 290 26.31 38.97 -6.42
C GLY A 290 24.84 39.38 -6.34
N VAL A 291 24.28 39.98 -5.28
CA VAL A 291 24.67 40.46 -3.94
C VAL A 291 23.33 40.71 -3.20
N MET A 292 23.37 40.68 -1.86
CA MET A 292 22.42 41.20 -0.83
C MET A 292 21.14 41.96 -1.25
N ALA A 293 20.04 41.74 -0.53
CA ALA A 293 19.61 42.60 0.60
C ALA A 293 18.15 42.36 1.03
N SER A 294 17.98 42.38 2.35
CA SER A 294 16.81 42.64 3.19
C SER A 294 15.60 43.38 2.57
N SER A 295 14.38 43.06 3.04
CA SER A 295 13.58 43.92 3.96
C SER A 295 12.16 43.38 4.16
N ILE A 296 11.70 43.40 5.42
CA ILE A 296 10.30 43.33 5.87
C ILE A 296 9.74 44.77 5.86
N PRO A 297 8.45 45.02 5.55
CA PRO A 297 7.52 45.37 6.64
C PRO A 297 6.08 44.84 6.48
N ALA A 298 5.41 44.77 7.63
CA ALA A 298 4.01 44.45 7.84
C ALA A 298 3.04 45.51 7.29
N VAL A 299 1.83 45.08 6.90
CA VAL A 299 0.63 45.92 6.86
C VAL A 299 -0.60 45.10 7.31
N SER A 300 -1.30 45.66 8.28
CA SER A 300 -2.62 45.30 8.78
C SER A 300 -3.72 45.82 7.85
N ALA A 301 -4.76 45.02 7.54
CA ALA A 301 -6.14 45.47 7.38
C ALA A 301 -7.11 44.32 7.05
N SER A 302 -8.12 44.17 7.91
CA SER A 302 -9.56 44.13 7.60
C SER A 302 -10.11 43.24 6.45
N LEU A 303 -10.96 42.30 6.87
CA LEU A 303 -11.99 41.51 6.15
C LEU A 303 -12.47 42.03 4.78
N PRO A 304 -12.80 41.11 3.86
CA PRO A 304 -14.22 40.83 3.68
C PRO A 304 -14.59 39.35 3.63
N MET A 305 -15.82 39.10 4.07
CA MET A 305 -16.58 37.86 3.93
C MET A 305 -16.63 37.43 2.44
N CYS A 306 -15.87 36.41 2.06
CA CYS A 306 -16.05 35.69 0.80
C CYS A 306 -16.77 34.37 1.07
N ARG A 307 -18.05 34.34 0.69
CA ARG A 307 -18.91 33.15 0.62
C ARG A 307 -18.41 32.25 -0.52
N GLY A 308 -17.30 31.56 -0.28
CA GLY A 308 -16.70 30.60 -1.21
C GLY A 308 -17.23 29.19 -0.95
N ARG A 309 -17.98 28.64 -1.92
CA ARG A 309 -18.41 27.24 -1.92
C ARG A 309 -17.19 26.35 -2.26
N VAL A 310 -16.36 26.07 -1.25
CA VAL A 310 -15.23 25.15 -1.36
C VAL A 310 -15.77 23.72 -1.42
N ARG A 311 -15.76 23.13 -2.62
CA ARG A 311 -15.90 21.68 -2.77
C ARG A 311 -14.55 21.06 -2.40
N ALA A 312 -14.49 20.47 -1.21
CA ALA A 312 -13.37 19.63 -0.80
C ALA A 312 -13.33 18.39 -1.72
N GLN A 313 -12.38 18.38 -2.65
CA GLN A 313 -11.94 17.21 -3.41
C GLN A 313 -10.77 16.57 -2.68
N GLY A 314 -10.76 15.23 -2.63
CA GLY A 314 -9.61 14.44 -2.17
C GLY A 314 -9.90 13.60 -0.91
N ALA A 315 -10.64 12.52 -1.06
CA ALA A 315 -10.80 11.52 -0.01
C ALA A 315 -10.80 10.10 -0.60
N ARG A 316 -9.62 9.60 -0.96
CA ARG A 316 -9.34 8.16 -1.12
C ARG A 316 -7.88 7.89 -0.82
N LEU A 317 -7.59 7.63 0.45
CA LEU A 317 -6.31 7.11 0.89
C LEU A 317 -6.58 6.22 2.12
N HIS A 318 -6.34 4.91 1.97
CA HIS A 318 -6.92 3.83 2.76
C HIS A 318 -6.03 3.36 3.94
N ALA A 319 -6.65 2.84 5.01
CA ALA A 319 -6.11 2.15 6.21
C ALA A 319 -5.01 1.12 6.04
N ILE A 320 -4.73 0.71 4.81
CA ILE A 320 -3.77 -0.35 4.52
C ILE A 320 -2.44 0.26 4.04
N GLN A 321 -2.40 1.58 3.82
CA GLN A 321 -1.21 2.26 3.31
C GLN A 321 -0.05 2.26 4.30
N GLY A 322 -0.29 2.29 5.61
CA GLY A 322 0.80 2.15 6.58
C GLY A 322 1.14 0.71 6.94
N GLN A 323 0.26 -0.30 6.79
CA GLN A 323 0.68 -1.72 6.77
C GLN A 323 1.59 -2.01 5.57
N PHE A 324 1.32 -1.41 4.41
CA PHE A 324 2.25 -1.46 3.28
C PHE A 324 3.52 -0.66 3.57
N LEU A 325 3.44 0.54 4.15
CA LEU A 325 4.65 1.27 4.53
C LEU A 325 5.47 0.50 5.58
N ARG A 326 4.85 -0.31 6.46
CA ARG A 326 5.54 -1.25 7.35
C ARG A 326 6.27 -2.35 6.58
N CYS A 327 5.63 -2.95 5.57
CA CYS A 327 6.28 -3.93 4.70
C CYS A 327 7.39 -3.29 3.86
N VAL A 328 7.15 -2.14 3.23
CA VAL A 328 8.14 -1.40 2.46
C VAL A 328 9.30 -0.97 3.35
N ILE A 329 9.07 -0.42 4.54
CA ILE A 329 10.14 -0.07 5.49
C ILE A 329 10.91 -1.32 5.95
N SER A 330 10.24 -2.46 6.08
CA SER A 330 10.90 -3.73 6.40
C SER A 330 11.65 -4.35 5.22
N GLU A 331 11.26 -4.04 3.98
CA GLU A 331 11.86 -4.53 2.73
C GLU A 331 12.80 -3.51 2.08
N VAL A 332 12.82 -2.24 2.49
CA VAL A 332 13.74 -1.22 1.97
C VAL A 332 15.14 -1.79 2.19
N PRO A 333 15.79 -2.28 1.11
CA PRO A 333 17.16 -2.72 1.21
C PRO A 333 17.92 -1.42 1.41
N GLU A 334 18.54 -1.28 2.59
CA GLU A 334 19.69 -0.42 2.85
C GLU A 334 20.07 0.45 1.63
N VAL A 335 19.33 1.54 1.43
CA VAL A 335 19.40 2.31 0.19
C VAL A 335 20.76 2.98 0.17
N GLY A 336 21.71 2.34 -0.50
CA GLY A 336 22.62 2.93 -1.48
C GLY A 336 23.46 4.14 -1.09
N LEU A 337 23.50 4.55 0.17
CA LEU A 337 24.43 5.55 0.68
C LEU A 337 25.57 4.84 1.41
N VAL A 338 26.51 4.33 0.61
CA VAL A 338 27.95 4.33 0.87
C VAL A 338 28.34 4.22 2.36
N GLN A 339 28.06 3.09 3.01
CA GLN A 339 28.82 2.66 4.19
C GLN A 339 29.72 1.49 3.79
N LYS A 340 30.78 1.86 3.06
CA LYS A 340 31.88 0.98 2.70
C LYS A 340 32.50 0.41 3.97
N ARG A 341 32.33 -0.91 4.17
CA ARG A 341 33.08 -1.78 5.11
C ARG A 341 33.27 -1.23 6.52
N GLN A 342 32.43 -1.68 7.45
CA GLN A 342 32.95 -2.28 8.68
C GLN A 342 31.93 -3.20 9.32
N ASP A 343 32.33 -4.47 9.39
CA ASP A 343 31.86 -5.55 10.26
C ASP A 343 30.50 -6.19 9.96
N VAL A 344 30.59 -7.10 8.99
CA VAL A 344 29.63 -8.05 8.42
C VAL A 344 29.21 -9.15 9.43
N GLU A 345 29.04 -8.81 10.71
CA GLU A 345 28.57 -9.75 11.75
C GLU A 345 27.25 -9.33 12.42
N SER A 346 26.62 -8.25 11.92
CA SER A 346 25.27 -7.80 12.28
C SER A 346 24.29 -7.96 11.10
N THR A 347 24.31 -9.10 10.43
CA THR A 347 23.33 -9.45 9.37
C THR A 347 21.91 -9.70 9.90
N ALA A 348 21.69 -9.58 11.21
CA ALA A 348 20.36 -9.64 11.80
C ALA A 348 19.58 -8.37 11.45
N GLY A 349 18.72 -8.48 10.44
CA GLY A 349 17.78 -7.42 10.05
C GLY A 349 17.04 -6.81 11.25
N LEU A 350 16.63 -5.55 11.09
CA LEU A 350 15.97 -4.78 12.14
C LEU A 350 14.75 -5.54 12.66
N ASN A 351 14.69 -5.74 13.99
CA ASN A 351 13.61 -6.52 14.56
C ASN A 351 12.26 -5.80 14.35
N ILE A 352 11.30 -6.51 13.78
CA ILE A 352 9.97 -6.00 13.43
C ILE A 352 9.23 -5.37 14.62
N PHE A 353 9.46 -5.86 15.85
CA PHE A 353 8.84 -5.29 17.06
C PHE A 353 9.43 -3.94 17.45
N VAL A 354 10.71 -3.69 17.15
CA VAL A 354 11.33 -2.37 17.34
C VAL A 354 10.60 -1.35 16.48
N MET A 355 10.41 -1.64 15.19
CA MET A 355 9.69 -0.74 14.28
C MET A 355 8.23 -0.52 14.70
N ASN A 356 7.48 -1.59 15.01
CA ASN A 356 6.06 -1.46 15.35
C ASN A 356 5.83 -0.71 16.68
N ALA A 357 6.70 -0.86 17.68
CA ALA A 357 6.58 -0.11 18.94
C ALA A 357 6.76 1.41 18.73
N HIS A 358 7.73 1.79 17.91
CA HIS A 358 7.98 3.21 17.59
C HIS A 358 6.90 3.77 16.67
N LEU A 359 6.43 2.98 15.70
CA LEU A 359 5.31 3.38 14.86
C LEU A 359 4.05 3.60 15.70
N ALA A 360 3.72 2.70 16.63
CA ALA A 360 2.59 2.88 17.54
C ALA A 360 2.71 4.17 18.38
N LEU A 361 3.94 4.50 18.82
CA LEU A 361 4.22 5.74 19.57
C LEU A 361 3.89 6.99 18.74
N PHE A 362 4.21 7.01 17.45
CA PHE A 362 3.86 8.12 16.55
C PHE A 362 2.39 8.07 16.10
N GLN A 363 1.80 6.89 15.98
CA GLN A 363 0.43 6.69 15.51
C GLN A 363 -0.59 7.32 16.47
N LEU A 364 -0.42 7.17 17.79
CA LEU A 364 -1.35 7.72 18.78
C LEU A 364 -1.54 9.25 18.68
N PRO A 365 -0.49 10.09 18.78
CA PRO A 365 -0.65 11.53 18.69
C PRO A 365 -1.15 11.97 17.30
N LEU A 366 -0.75 11.27 16.24
CA LEU A 366 -1.24 11.54 14.88
C LEU A 366 -2.72 11.22 14.75
N THR A 367 -3.18 10.11 15.32
CA THR A 367 -4.61 9.79 15.34
C THR A 367 -5.38 10.89 16.08
N ILE A 368 -4.92 11.33 17.27
CA ILE A 368 -5.54 12.44 18.02
C ILE A 368 -5.56 13.74 17.20
N LEU A 369 -4.49 14.05 16.48
CA LEU A 369 -4.39 15.22 15.61
C LEU A 369 -5.41 15.19 14.46
N LEU A 370 -5.90 14.01 14.08
CA LEU A 370 -6.91 13.83 13.03
C LEU A 370 -8.36 14.00 13.51
N ILE A 371 -8.63 14.28 14.80
CA ILE A 371 -10.00 14.54 15.28
C ILE A 371 -10.73 15.66 14.49
N PRO A 372 -10.09 16.80 14.13
CA PRO A 372 -10.73 17.85 13.34
C PRO A 372 -11.24 17.37 11.97
N LEU A 373 -10.70 16.27 11.44
CA LEU A 373 -11.20 15.67 10.20
C LEU A 373 -12.66 15.22 10.34
N ASN A 374 -13.11 14.84 11.54
CA ASN A 374 -14.51 14.50 11.81
C ASN A 374 -15.43 15.72 11.69
N VAL A 375 -14.95 16.92 12.03
CA VAL A 375 -15.70 18.18 11.82
C VAL A 375 -15.81 18.46 10.32
N LEU A 376 -14.72 18.29 9.58
CA LEU A 376 -14.70 18.48 8.13
C LEU A 376 -15.65 17.53 7.41
N LEU A 377 -15.74 16.29 7.89
CA LEU A 377 -16.64 15.24 7.39
C LEU A 377 -18.05 15.30 7.98
N LYS A 378 -18.35 16.34 8.78
CA LYS A 378 -19.66 16.61 9.41
C LYS A 378 -20.16 15.50 10.35
N GLN A 379 -19.28 14.67 10.92
CA GLN A 379 -19.67 13.67 11.90
C GLN A 379 -20.03 14.26 13.27
N THR A 380 -19.57 15.48 13.57
CA THR A 380 -19.83 16.14 14.86
C THR A 380 -21.22 16.79 14.98
N HIS A 381 -22.03 16.78 13.93
CA HIS A 381 -23.37 17.40 13.92
C HIS A 381 -23.39 18.89 14.35
N GLY A 382 -22.26 19.59 14.19
CA GLY A 382 -22.11 21.00 14.56
C GLY A 382 -21.65 21.24 15.99
N GLU A 383 -21.44 20.19 16.79
CA GLU A 383 -20.88 20.32 18.14
C GLU A 383 -19.38 20.58 18.11
N GLY A 384 -18.88 21.20 19.18
CA GLY A 384 -17.46 21.41 19.39
C GLY A 384 -16.71 20.10 19.58
N ILE A 385 -15.45 20.05 19.12
CA ILE A 385 -14.58 18.86 19.18
C ILE A 385 -14.48 18.27 20.59
N GLY A 386 -14.42 19.12 21.62
CA GLY A 386 -14.34 18.68 23.02
C GLY A 386 -15.61 17.97 23.49
N ALA A 387 -16.80 18.49 23.15
CA ALA A 387 -18.08 17.87 23.48
C ALA A 387 -18.22 16.52 22.77
N TYR A 388 -17.97 16.49 21.46
CA TYR A 388 -17.97 15.26 20.66
C TYR A 388 -17.05 14.19 21.24
N THR A 389 -15.82 14.56 21.61
CA THR A 389 -14.84 13.61 22.17
C THR A 389 -15.27 13.12 23.54
N ARG A 390 -15.83 13.98 24.38
CA ARG A 390 -16.32 13.61 25.71
C ARG A 390 -17.51 12.65 25.63
N GLU A 391 -18.51 12.96 24.81
CA GLU A 391 -19.66 12.07 24.59
C GLU A 391 -19.24 10.72 24.02
N ALA A 392 -18.32 10.72 23.07
CA ALA A 392 -17.77 9.51 22.50
C ALA A 392 -17.06 8.63 23.55
N LEU A 393 -16.29 9.25 24.47
CA LEU A 393 -15.68 8.55 25.60
C LEU A 393 -16.74 8.05 26.60
N ASP A 394 -17.75 8.86 26.90
CA ASP A 394 -18.86 8.47 27.78
C ASP A 394 -19.69 7.32 27.19
N CYS A 395 -19.88 7.28 25.87
CA CYS A 395 -20.52 6.17 25.17
C CYS A 395 -19.68 4.87 25.28
N VAL A 396 -18.38 4.94 24.98
CA VAL A 396 -17.50 3.76 24.99
C VAL A 396 -17.24 3.24 26.41
N PHE A 397 -16.98 4.13 27.37
CA PHE A 397 -16.58 3.74 28.73
C PHE A 397 -17.70 3.81 29.77
N GLY A 398 -18.72 4.65 29.55
CA GLY A 398 -19.83 4.83 30.50
C GLY A 398 -20.91 3.76 30.39
N GLY A 399 -21.00 3.05 29.26
CA GLY A 399 -21.94 1.93 29.07
C GLY A 399 -23.41 2.32 29.12
N ARG A 400 -23.73 3.62 28.98
CA ARG A 400 -25.11 4.14 28.95
C ARG A 400 -25.53 4.36 27.50
N ALA A 401 -26.65 3.75 27.12
CA ALA A 401 -27.19 3.89 25.76
C ALA A 401 -27.47 5.36 25.40
N GLU A 402 -27.92 6.17 26.37
CA GLU A 402 -28.22 7.60 26.18
C GLU A 402 -27.00 8.43 25.72
N SER A 403 -25.79 8.03 26.09
CA SER A 403 -24.56 8.74 25.74
C SER A 403 -24.09 8.48 24.31
N CYS A 404 -24.64 7.47 23.63
CA CYS A 404 -24.23 7.09 22.27
C CYS A 404 -25.05 7.80 21.17
N GLY A 405 -26.02 8.62 21.55
CA GLY A 405 -26.91 9.34 20.64
C GLY A 405 -28.12 8.51 20.18
N GLU A 406 -29.17 9.19 19.73
CA GLU A 406 -30.45 8.58 19.33
C GLU A 406 -30.33 7.63 18.13
N ASP A 407 -29.31 7.82 17.29
CA ASP A 407 -29.05 6.97 16.11
C ASP A 407 -28.31 5.67 16.44
N SER A 408 -27.89 5.48 17.70
CA SER A 408 -27.13 4.30 18.11
C SER A 408 -28.08 3.14 18.46
N ASN A 409 -27.89 2.01 17.78
CA ASN A 409 -28.51 0.77 18.20
C ASN A 409 -27.57 0.08 19.19
N HIS A 410 -28.10 -0.31 20.36
CA HIS A 410 -27.35 -1.04 21.39
C HIS A 410 -26.14 -0.29 21.97
N GLY A 411 -26.29 1.01 22.24
CA GLY A 411 -25.24 1.83 22.84
C GLY A 411 -24.67 1.25 24.15
N GLU A 412 -25.47 0.50 24.92
CA GLU A 412 -25.04 -0.20 26.13
C GLU A 412 -23.95 -1.26 25.90
N LEU A 413 -23.82 -1.77 24.67
CA LEU A 413 -22.80 -2.75 24.28
C LEU A 413 -21.56 -2.11 23.63
N ALA A 414 -21.55 -0.80 23.38
CA ALA A 414 -20.51 -0.11 22.63
C ALA A 414 -19.10 -0.45 23.13
N GLY A 415 -18.84 -0.24 24.44
CA GLY A 415 -17.54 -0.53 25.04
C GLY A 415 -17.08 -1.99 24.90
N ARG A 416 -18.01 -2.94 25.03
CA ARG A 416 -17.70 -4.38 24.88
C ARG A 416 -17.36 -4.72 23.43
N CYS A 417 -18.13 -4.20 22.48
CA CYS A 417 -17.87 -4.40 21.05
C CYS A 417 -16.53 -3.79 20.62
N VAL A 418 -16.20 -2.58 21.10
CA VAL A 418 -14.89 -1.95 20.87
C VAL A 418 -13.77 -2.81 21.46
N GLY A 419 -13.91 -3.28 22.70
CA GLY A 419 -12.91 -4.15 23.34
C GLY A 419 -12.64 -5.44 22.55
N ILE A 420 -13.70 -6.12 22.10
CA ILE A 420 -13.59 -7.33 21.25
C ILE A 420 -12.89 -7.00 19.93
N TYR A 421 -13.28 -5.90 19.28
CA TYR A 421 -12.62 -5.44 18.06
C TYR A 421 -11.12 -5.19 18.27
N VAL A 422 -10.75 -4.45 19.31
CA VAL A 422 -9.34 -4.16 19.63
C VAL A 422 -8.54 -5.44 19.84
N ILE A 423 -9.09 -6.43 20.55
CA ILE A 423 -8.43 -7.73 20.76
C ILE A 423 -8.16 -8.43 19.42
N PHE A 424 -9.17 -8.56 18.55
CA PHE A 424 -8.98 -9.20 17.25
C PHE A 424 -8.07 -8.39 16.32
N ASN A 425 -8.11 -7.06 16.38
CA ASN A 425 -7.27 -6.18 15.60
C ASN A 425 -5.79 -6.35 15.97
N VAL A 426 -5.51 -6.44 17.27
CA VAL A 426 -4.18 -6.74 17.82
C VAL A 426 -3.71 -8.13 17.41
N LEU A 427 -4.53 -9.17 17.64
CA LEU A 427 -4.16 -10.56 17.33
C LEU A 427 -3.90 -10.75 15.84
N TRP A 428 -4.72 -10.13 14.99
CA TRP A 428 -4.52 -10.14 13.55
C TRP A 428 -3.20 -9.48 13.15
N ASN A 429 -2.88 -8.29 13.68
CA ASN A 429 -1.59 -7.65 13.40
C ASN A 429 -0.40 -8.51 13.88
N MET A 430 -0.48 -9.10 15.07
CA MET A 430 0.56 -10.03 15.53
C MET A 430 0.72 -11.24 14.61
N ALA A 431 -0.39 -11.84 14.16
CA ALA A 431 -0.36 -12.95 13.20
C ALA A 431 0.28 -12.53 11.87
N VAL A 432 -0.02 -11.34 11.36
CA VAL A 432 0.59 -10.80 10.13
C VAL A 432 2.09 -10.62 10.30
N LEU A 433 2.55 -9.97 11.39
CA LEU A 433 3.98 -9.74 11.63
C LEU A 433 4.75 -11.06 11.78
N MET A 434 4.20 -12.02 12.52
CA MET A 434 4.80 -13.34 12.68
C MET A 434 4.80 -14.13 11.37
N SER A 435 3.74 -14.03 10.57
CA SER A 435 3.66 -14.66 9.26
C SER A 435 4.69 -14.06 8.28
N VAL A 436 4.86 -12.73 8.25
CA VAL A 436 5.90 -12.11 7.39
C VAL A 436 7.29 -12.62 7.79
N LYS A 437 7.56 -12.69 9.10
CA LYS A 437 8.85 -13.15 9.63
C LYS A 437 9.15 -14.63 9.30
N HIS A 438 8.16 -15.52 9.41
CA HIS A 438 8.38 -16.97 9.29
C HIS A 438 8.02 -17.57 7.92
N SER A 439 7.02 -17.00 7.26
CA SER A 439 6.48 -17.48 5.97
C SER A 439 6.86 -16.58 4.80
N GLY A 440 7.38 -15.37 5.07
CA GLY A 440 7.71 -14.36 4.06
C GLY A 440 6.53 -13.45 3.71
N ALA A 441 6.85 -12.29 3.12
CA ALA A 441 5.86 -11.29 2.72
C ALA A 441 4.86 -11.83 1.68
N LEU A 442 5.34 -12.63 0.73
CA LEU A 442 4.53 -13.17 -0.36
C LEU A 442 3.41 -14.12 0.12
N ALA A 443 3.76 -15.09 0.96
CA ALA A 443 2.78 -16.02 1.51
C ALA A 443 1.76 -15.29 2.39
N THR A 444 2.23 -14.34 3.20
CA THR A 444 1.35 -13.50 4.03
C THR A 444 0.40 -12.65 3.19
N PHE A 445 0.85 -12.12 2.05
CA PHE A 445 0.00 -11.41 1.11
C PHE A 445 -1.14 -12.29 0.56
N ILE A 446 -0.85 -13.56 0.22
CA ILE A 446 -1.88 -14.51 -0.22
C ILE A 446 -2.91 -14.72 0.91
N ALA A 447 -2.45 -14.94 2.14
CA ALA A 447 -3.33 -15.10 3.31
C ALA A 447 -4.20 -13.85 3.53
N LEU A 448 -3.63 -12.65 3.43
CA LEU A 448 -4.38 -11.40 3.53
C LEU A 448 -5.49 -11.28 2.48
N LYS A 449 -5.26 -11.81 1.27
CA LYS A 449 -6.29 -11.81 0.22
C LYS A 449 -7.37 -12.86 0.42
N ALA A 450 -7.03 -13.99 1.04
CA ALA A 450 -8.00 -15.03 1.39
C ALA A 450 -9.00 -14.57 2.46
N ILE A 451 -8.71 -13.51 3.23
CA ILE A 451 -9.65 -12.92 4.19
C ILE A 451 -10.96 -12.50 3.50
N PHE A 452 -10.90 -11.91 2.31
CA PHE A 452 -12.11 -11.42 1.61
C PHE A 452 -13.13 -12.52 1.29
N PRO A 453 -12.79 -13.60 0.54
CA PRO A 453 -13.76 -14.64 0.23
C PRO A 453 -14.23 -15.36 1.48
N VAL A 454 -13.36 -15.61 2.46
CA VAL A 454 -13.73 -16.30 3.70
C VAL A 454 -14.68 -15.45 4.55
N SER A 455 -14.38 -14.16 4.75
CA SER A 455 -15.28 -13.26 5.47
C SER A 455 -16.62 -13.08 4.74
N THR A 456 -16.63 -13.08 3.41
CA THR A 456 -17.86 -13.02 2.61
C THR A 456 -18.75 -14.25 2.85
N VAL A 457 -18.17 -15.45 2.85
CA VAL A 457 -18.89 -16.69 3.21
C VAL A 457 -19.43 -16.59 4.65
N LEU A 458 -18.62 -16.11 5.59
CA LEU A 458 -19.04 -15.94 6.98
C LEU A 458 -20.19 -14.94 7.14
N PHE A 459 -20.20 -13.82 6.40
CA PHE A 459 -21.32 -12.87 6.44
C PHE A 459 -22.61 -13.40 5.78
N ALA A 460 -22.49 -14.33 4.85
CA ALA A 460 -23.63 -14.90 4.13
C ALA A 460 -24.36 -15.99 4.91
N TYR A 461 -23.59 -16.83 5.62
CA TYR A 461 -24.11 -18.07 6.21
C TYR A 461 -24.14 -18.06 7.74
N VAL A 462 -23.51 -17.10 8.41
CA VAL A 462 -23.53 -16.99 9.87
C VAL A 462 -24.37 -15.79 10.27
N ASP A 463 -25.38 -16.04 11.10
CA ASP A 463 -26.21 -14.99 11.69
C ASP A 463 -25.44 -14.28 12.81
N TRP A 464 -24.72 -13.22 12.43
CA TRP A 464 -23.96 -12.43 13.39
C TRP A 464 -24.90 -11.60 14.27
N PRO A 465 -24.68 -11.59 15.60
CA PRO A 465 -25.44 -10.72 16.49
C PRO A 465 -25.22 -9.27 16.05
N LEU A 466 -26.31 -8.48 16.02
CA LEU A 466 -26.37 -7.08 15.60
C LEU A 466 -26.30 -6.80 14.09
N LEU A 467 -25.77 -7.71 13.27
CA LEU A 467 -25.70 -7.51 11.81
C LEU A 467 -26.81 -8.24 11.04
N GLY A 468 -27.26 -9.39 11.55
CA GLY A 468 -28.18 -10.27 10.83
C GLY A 468 -27.56 -10.92 9.57
N PRO A 469 -28.32 -11.77 8.87
CA PRO A 469 -27.85 -12.38 7.62
C PRO A 469 -27.73 -11.32 6.53
N THR A 470 -26.61 -11.35 5.79
CA THR A 470 -26.40 -10.45 4.64
C THR A 470 -26.68 -11.20 3.34
N GLU A 471 -27.73 -10.79 2.62
CA GLU A 471 -28.00 -11.34 1.29
C GLU A 471 -26.88 -10.98 0.31
N LEU A 472 -26.20 -11.98 -0.22
CA LEU A 472 -25.14 -11.79 -1.22
C LEU A 472 -25.69 -11.83 -2.63
N SER A 473 -25.40 -10.79 -3.41
CA SER A 473 -25.65 -10.79 -4.84
C SER A 473 -24.77 -11.83 -5.56
N GLY A 474 -25.31 -12.50 -6.58
CA GLY A 474 -24.54 -13.41 -7.45
C GLY A 474 -23.29 -12.77 -8.07
N LEU A 475 -23.26 -11.44 -8.19
CA LEU A 475 -22.11 -10.69 -8.68
C LEU A 475 -20.93 -10.66 -7.69
N VAL A 476 -21.20 -10.78 -6.39
CA VAL A 476 -20.15 -10.94 -5.39
C VAL A 476 -19.47 -12.29 -5.57
N TRP A 477 -20.23 -13.36 -5.83
CA TRP A 477 -19.65 -14.67 -6.16
C TRP A 477 -18.82 -14.64 -7.44
N LEU A 478 -19.31 -13.97 -8.48
CA LEU A 478 -18.54 -13.75 -9.71
C LEU A 478 -17.24 -12.99 -9.42
N SER A 479 -17.27 -11.98 -8.53
CA SER A 479 -16.07 -11.25 -8.15
C SER A 479 -15.05 -12.12 -7.44
N ILE A 480 -15.48 -13.02 -6.54
CA ILE A 480 -14.59 -13.99 -5.88
C ILE A 480 -13.98 -14.93 -6.92
N LEU A 481 -14.79 -15.43 -7.86
CA LEU A 481 -14.37 -16.33 -8.91
C LEU A 481 -13.36 -15.68 -9.86
N LEU A 482 -13.43 -14.36 -10.09
CA LEU A 482 -12.45 -13.62 -10.89
C LEU A 482 -11.20 -13.22 -10.08
N LEU A 483 -11.38 -12.89 -8.80
CA LEU A 483 -10.32 -12.43 -7.92
C LEU A 483 -9.28 -13.53 -7.63
N LEU A 484 -9.74 -14.74 -7.29
CA LEU A 484 -8.85 -15.84 -6.90
C LEU A 484 -7.85 -16.26 -8.01
N PRO A 485 -8.29 -16.50 -9.27
CA PRO A 485 -7.37 -16.78 -10.36
C PRO A 485 -6.43 -15.61 -10.67
N SER A 486 -6.91 -14.38 -10.55
CA SER A 486 -6.07 -13.18 -10.77
C SER A 486 -4.92 -13.13 -9.75
N ILE A 487 -5.20 -13.40 -8.47
CA ILE A 487 -4.16 -13.46 -7.44
C ILE A 487 -3.21 -14.63 -7.70
N ALA A 488 -3.72 -15.81 -8.04
CA ALA A 488 -2.89 -16.97 -8.36
C ALA A 488 -1.96 -16.68 -9.55
N ALA A 489 -2.46 -16.02 -10.60
CA ALA A 489 -1.67 -15.60 -11.75
C ALA A 489 -0.59 -14.57 -11.38
N TYR A 490 -0.91 -13.58 -10.54
CA TYR A 490 0.06 -12.60 -10.03
C TYR A 490 1.20 -13.29 -9.26
N GLN A 491 0.84 -14.23 -8.39
CA GLN A 491 1.77 -15.00 -7.58
C GLN A 491 2.68 -15.89 -8.43
N TYR A 492 2.10 -16.62 -9.37
CA TYR A 492 2.85 -17.42 -10.32
C TYR A 492 3.83 -16.58 -11.14
N ALA A 493 3.38 -15.42 -11.65
CA ALA A 493 4.23 -14.51 -12.39
C ALA A 493 5.39 -13.96 -11.55
N THR A 494 5.15 -13.68 -10.26
CA THR A 494 6.17 -13.23 -9.32
C THR A 494 7.22 -14.31 -9.06
N GLN A 495 6.80 -15.55 -8.80
CA GLN A 495 7.70 -16.69 -8.64
C GLN A 495 8.55 -16.94 -9.89
N LEU A 496 7.93 -16.83 -11.06
CA LEU A 496 8.62 -16.98 -12.34
C LEU A 496 9.66 -15.88 -12.58
N GLN A 497 9.39 -14.65 -12.13
CA GLN A 497 10.35 -13.54 -12.16
C GLN A 497 11.57 -13.83 -11.26
N VAL A 498 11.35 -14.33 -10.05
CA VAL A 498 12.42 -14.72 -9.12
C VAL A 498 13.28 -15.85 -9.73
N GLN A 499 12.66 -16.89 -10.28
CA GLN A 499 13.39 -17.99 -10.93
C GLN A 499 14.25 -17.51 -12.11
N ARG A 500 13.73 -16.58 -12.93
CA ARG A 500 14.49 -15.99 -14.04
C ARG A 500 15.67 -15.15 -13.55
N ALA A 501 15.50 -14.41 -12.46
CA ALA A 501 16.56 -13.62 -11.86
C ALA A 501 17.71 -14.51 -11.35
N LEU A 502 17.39 -15.69 -10.80
CA LEU A 502 18.39 -16.68 -10.36
C LEU A 502 19.17 -17.29 -11.52
N GLY A 503 18.49 -17.67 -12.61
CA GLY A 503 19.15 -18.29 -13.77
C GLY A 503 20.00 -17.32 -14.59
N HIS A 504 19.55 -16.06 -14.72
CA HIS A 504 20.25 -15.04 -15.49
C HIS A 504 20.03 -13.65 -14.85
N PRO A 505 20.96 -13.17 -13.99
CA PRO A 505 20.83 -11.87 -13.33
C PRO A 505 20.59 -10.71 -14.32
N SER A 506 21.20 -10.77 -15.51
CA SER A 506 21.03 -9.78 -16.57
C SER A 506 19.67 -9.84 -17.29
N ARG A 507 18.95 -10.97 -17.21
CA ARG A 507 17.60 -11.16 -17.78
C ARG A 507 16.50 -11.06 -16.72
N GLY A 508 16.84 -11.07 -15.43
CA GLY A 508 15.89 -10.86 -14.33
C GLY A 508 15.17 -9.50 -14.39
N LEU A 509 15.76 -8.53 -15.09
CA LEU A 509 15.23 -7.17 -15.29
C LEU A 509 14.33 -7.02 -16.53
N CYS A 510 13.88 -8.11 -17.16
CA CYS A 510 13.17 -8.06 -18.45
C CYS A 510 12.00 -7.06 -18.44
N CYS A 511 12.25 -5.97 -19.16
CA CYS A 511 11.49 -4.72 -19.18
C CYS A 511 10.20 -4.86 -19.99
N TRP A 512 9.08 -4.53 -19.36
CA TRP A 512 7.89 -4.08 -20.07
C TRP A 512 7.29 -2.85 -19.36
N PRO A 513 6.85 -1.81 -20.09
CA PRO A 513 7.25 -1.42 -21.44
C PRO A 513 8.48 -0.50 -21.36
N LEU A 514 9.18 -0.26 -22.45
CA LEU A 514 10.44 0.53 -22.50
C LEU A 514 11.67 -0.29 -22.13
N GLY A 515 12.11 -1.10 -23.10
CA GLY A 515 13.47 -1.64 -23.17
C GLY A 515 14.51 -0.52 -23.29
N GLN A 516 14.74 0.21 -22.20
CA GLN A 516 15.95 1.00 -22.08
C GLN A 516 17.12 0.03 -21.91
N ARG A 517 17.87 -0.14 -23.00
CA ARG A 517 19.25 -0.63 -22.95
C ARG A 517 20.00 0.23 -21.95
N SER A 518 20.27 -0.31 -20.76
CA SER A 518 21.00 0.41 -19.72
C SER A 518 22.30 0.97 -20.31
N PRO A 519 22.51 2.30 -20.35
CA PRO A 519 23.71 2.90 -20.92
C PRO A 519 25.00 2.47 -20.20
N ALA A 520 24.90 1.90 -19.00
CA ALA A 520 26.02 1.30 -18.27
C ALA A 520 26.69 0.14 -19.03
N ALA A 521 25.94 -0.64 -19.83
CA ALA A 521 26.51 -1.69 -20.67
C ALA A 521 27.31 -1.13 -21.88
N ARG A 522 27.11 0.15 -22.24
CA ARG A 522 27.86 0.82 -23.32
C ARG A 522 29.22 1.36 -22.85
N GLY A 523 29.42 1.57 -21.55
CA GLY A 523 30.71 1.99 -20.98
C GLY A 523 31.72 0.84 -20.91
N SER A 524 31.28 -0.33 -20.42
CA SER A 524 32.16 -1.50 -20.26
C SER A 524 32.63 -2.09 -21.60
N LEU A 525 31.83 -1.99 -22.66
CA LEU A 525 32.20 -2.44 -24.00
C LEU A 525 33.06 -1.43 -24.78
N ARG A 526 33.15 -0.16 -24.34
CA ARG A 526 34.14 0.79 -24.90
C ARG A 526 35.50 0.61 -24.26
N GLY A 527 35.58 0.40 -22.93
CA GLY A 527 36.84 0.10 -22.25
C GLY A 527 37.55 -1.15 -22.81
N ALA A 528 36.80 -2.24 -23.02
CA ALA A 528 37.36 -3.47 -23.61
C ALA A 528 37.76 -3.34 -25.10
N ARG A 529 37.21 -2.36 -25.82
CA ARG A 529 37.57 -2.08 -27.22
C ARG A 529 38.79 -1.19 -27.34
N ASP A 530 38.99 -0.30 -26.36
CA ASP A 530 40.16 0.57 -26.28
C ASP A 530 41.39 -0.21 -25.74
N GLU A 531 41.22 -1.22 -24.87
CA GLU A 531 42.32 -2.13 -24.49
C GLU A 531 42.78 -3.04 -25.64
N LEU A 532 41.89 -3.49 -26.52
CA LEU A 532 42.28 -4.28 -27.70
C LEU A 532 42.94 -3.44 -28.80
N ALA A 533 42.72 -2.12 -28.82
CA ALA A 533 43.30 -1.21 -29.82
C ALA A 533 44.70 -0.70 -29.44
N VAL A 534 45.15 -0.92 -28.20
CA VAL A 534 46.50 -0.56 -27.72
C VAL A 534 47.47 -1.77 -27.76
N ALA A 535 46.95 -2.98 -28.05
CA ALA A 535 47.72 -4.22 -28.10
C ALA A 535 48.03 -4.72 -29.53
N GLY A 536 47.82 -3.89 -30.56
CA GLY A 536 48.26 -4.12 -31.95
C GLY A 536 48.91 -2.87 -32.51
#